data_AF-A0A2M7PNV3-F1
#
_entry.id   AF-A0A2M7PNV3-F1
#
_cell.length_a   1.000
_cell.length_b   1.000
_cell.length_c   1.000
_cell.angle_alpha   90.00
_cell.angle_beta   90.00
_cell.angle_gamma   90.00
#
_symmetry.space_group_name_H-M   'P 1'
#
loop_
_entity.id
_entity.type
_entity.pdbx_description
1 polymer ?
#
loop_
_entity_poly.entity_id
_entity_poly.type
_entity_poly.pdbx_seq_one_letter_code
_entity_poly.pdbx_strand_id
1 'polypeptide(L)' 'MNVLRTFDIVAQLVEKYPKEDALAIKRNGKWEKFSTIEYKNLADQVSFGLMASGFTKGDKII' A
#
# COMPACT_ATOMS: atom_id res chain seq x y z
N MET A 1 5.54 -14.74 8.57
CA MET A 1 6.36 -13.91 7.65
C MET A 1 7.33 -13.04 8.45
N ASN A 2 8.61 -12.97 8.02
CA ASN A 2 9.59 -12.00 8.57
C ASN A 2 9.41 -10.65 7.86
N VAL A 3 9.41 -9.55 8.62
CA VAL A 3 9.28 -8.19 8.06
C VAL A 3 10.67 -7.63 7.84
N LEU A 4 11.14 -7.57 6.60
CA LEU A 4 12.48 -7.10 6.24
C LEU A 4 12.48 -5.87 5.32
N ARG A 5 11.38 -5.65 4.59
CA ARG A 5 11.18 -4.56 3.65
C ARG A 5 9.95 -3.74 4.06
N THR A 6 9.92 -2.46 3.70
CA THR A 6 8.82 -1.56 4.09
C THR A 6 7.45 -2.08 3.66
N PHE A 7 7.34 -2.67 2.47
CA PHE A 7 6.07 -3.20 1.97
C PHE A 7 5.66 -4.55 2.58
N ASP A 8 6.57 -5.25 3.29
CA ASP A 8 6.19 -6.43 4.09
C ASP A 8 5.27 -6.05 5.26
N ILE A 9 5.34 -4.79 5.73
CA ILE A 9 4.47 -4.27 6.79
C ILE A 9 3.00 -4.36 6.36
N VAL A 10 2.69 -3.92 5.14
CA VAL A 10 1.30 -3.93 4.63
C VAL A 10 0.77 -5.35 4.49
N ALA A 11 1.60 -6.27 4.00
CA ALA A 11 1.24 -7.68 3.91
C ALA A 11 1.01 -8.30 5.31
N GLN A 12 1.83 -7.97 6.31
CA GLN A 12 1.62 -8.44 7.69
C GLN A 12 0.35 -7.84 8.31
N LEU A 13 0.05 -6.56 8.05
CA LEU A 13 -1.18 -5.94 8.54
C LEU A 13 -2.40 -6.69 7.99
N VAL A 14 -2.42 -7.08 6.72
CA VAL A 14 -3.54 -7.85 6.15
C VAL A 14 -3.67 -9.21 6.83
N GLU A 15 -2.55 -9.91 7.05
CA GLU A 15 -2.55 -11.27 7.61
C GLU A 15 -2.94 -11.29 9.10
N LYS A 16 -2.43 -10.34 9.90
CA LYS A 16 -2.46 -10.42 11.36
C LYS A 16 -3.25 -9.31 12.04
N TYR A 17 -3.38 -8.16 11.40
CA TYR A 17 -3.92 -6.95 12.01
C TYR A 17 -4.87 -6.21 11.06
N PRO A 18 -5.93 -6.87 10.55
CA PRO A 18 -6.90 -6.21 9.70
C PRO A 18 -7.56 -5.06 10.45
N LYS A 19 -7.62 -3.90 9.81
CA LYS A 19 -8.22 -2.67 10.33
C LYS A 19 -9.06 -2.04 9.24
N GLU A 20 -10.19 -1.44 9.64
CA GLU A 20 -11.03 -0.63 8.75
C GLU A 20 -10.43 0.76 8.49
N ASP A 21 -9.45 1.18 9.29
CA ASP A 21 -8.83 2.50 9.22
C ASP A 21 -7.30 2.45 9.30
N ALA A 22 -6.70 1.56 8.50
CA ALA A 22 -5.25 1.38 8.40
C ALA A 22 -4.52 2.62 7.86
N LEU A 23 -5.17 3.41 7.01
CA LEU A 23 -4.66 4.68 6.50
C LEU A 23 -5.77 5.73 6.54
N ALA A 24 -5.46 6.95 6.95
CA ALA A 24 -6.40 8.05 6.95
C ALA A 24 -5.76 9.30 6.33
N ILE A 25 -6.53 10.00 5.51
CA ILE A 25 -6.12 11.23 4.86
C ILE A 25 -7.18 12.31 5.06
N LYS A 26 -6.76 13.56 5.14
CA LYS A 26 -7.69 14.69 5.24
C LYS A 26 -7.76 15.40 3.89
N ARG A 27 -8.93 15.38 3.26
CA ARG A 27 -9.22 16.06 1.98
C ARG A 27 -10.47 16.89 2.12
N ASN A 28 -10.44 18.15 1.66
CA ASN A 28 -11.58 19.07 1.72
C ASN A 28 -12.23 19.16 3.12
N GLY A 29 -11.39 19.19 4.17
CA GLY A 29 -11.83 19.24 5.56
C GLY A 29 -12.41 17.94 6.14
N LYS A 30 -12.55 16.88 5.35
CA LYS A 30 -13.10 15.58 5.77
C LYS A 30 -11.99 14.53 5.88
N TRP A 31 -12.14 13.63 6.85
CA TRP A 31 -11.28 12.45 6.97
C TRP A 31 -11.83 11.34 6.08
N GLU A 32 -10.98 10.86 5.18
CA GLU A 32 -11.20 9.67 4.37
C GLU A 32 -10.30 8.57 4.94
N LYS A 33 -10.87 7.39 5.15
CA LYS A 33 -10.19 6.24 5.76
C LYS A 33 -10.14 5.10 4.75
N PHE A 34 -9.09 4.30 4.82
CA PHE A 34 -8.88 3.11 4.02
C PHE A 34 -8.58 1.94 4.95
N SER A 35 -9.27 0.84 4.72
CA SER A 35 -9.00 -0.44 5.37
C SER A 35 -7.63 -0.97 4.96
N THR A 36 -7.11 -1.94 5.72
CA THR A 36 -5.84 -2.60 5.38
C THR A 36 -5.89 -3.26 3.99
N ILE A 37 -7.05 -3.82 3.62
CA ILE A 37 -7.25 -4.45 2.30
C ILE A 37 -7.24 -3.40 1.19
N GLU A 38 -7.93 -2.28 1.36
CA GLU A 38 -7.93 -1.19 0.38
C GLU A 38 -6.52 -0.60 0.20
N TYR A 39 -5.82 -0.37 1.31
CA TYR A 39 -4.44 0.10 1.26
C TYR A 39 -3.53 -0.88 0.48
N LYS A 40 -3.62 -2.18 0.77
CA LYS A 40 -2.85 -3.18 0.03
C LYS A 40 -3.18 -3.19 -1.46
N ASN A 41 -4.47 -3.17 -1.81
CA ASN A 41 -4.91 -3.21 -3.21
C ASN A 41 -4.44 -1.98 -3.98
N LEU A 42 -4.51 -0.78 -3.40
CA LEU A 42 -4.01 0.44 -4.03
C LEU A 42 -2.49 0.41 -4.25
N ALA A 43 -1.73 -0.07 -3.27
CA ALA A 43 -0.27 -0.22 -3.39
C ALA A 43 0.12 -1.26 -4.47
N ASP A 44 -0.60 -2.38 -4.53
CA ASP A 44 -0.41 -3.41 -5.56
C ASP A 44 -0.75 -2.87 -6.95
N GLN A 45 -1.84 -2.10 -7.10
CA GLN A 45 -2.21 -1.47 -8.38
C GLN A 45 -1.14 -0.50 -8.89
N VAL A 46 -0.56 0.32 -8.02
CA VAL A 46 0.57 1.19 -8.39
C VAL A 46 1.75 0.32 -8.87
N SER A 47 2.06 -0.76 -8.15
CA SER A 47 3.13 -1.68 -8.51
C SER A 47 2.90 -2.34 -9.87
N PHE A 48 1.68 -2.79 -10.16
CA PHE A 48 1.30 -3.35 -11.45
C PHE A 48 1.41 -2.33 -12.58
N GLY A 49 0.99 -1.08 -12.37
CA GLY A 49 1.13 -0.01 -13.35
C GLY A 49 2.59 0.30 -13.68
N LEU A 50 3.47 0.33 -12.67
CA LEU A 50 4.90 0.52 -12.87
C LEU A 50 5.52 -0.64 -13.66
N MET A 51 5.22 -1.89 -13.29
CA MET A 51 5.71 -3.06 -14.02
C MET A 51 5.20 -3.09 -15.47
N ALA A 52 3.92 -2.76 -15.69
CA ALA A 52 3.34 -2.68 -17.04
C ALA A 52 3.96 -1.55 -17.88
N SER A 53 4.48 -0.51 -17.24
CA SER A 53 5.20 0.59 -17.89
C SER A 53 6.68 0.28 -18.15
N GLY A 54 7.14 -0.93 -17.81
CA GLY A 54 8.52 -1.38 -18.05
C GLY A 54 9.51 -1.07 -16.93
N PHE A 55 9.07 -0.56 -15.77
CA PHE A 55 9.95 -0.32 -14.64
C PHE A 55 10.38 -1.63 -13.97
N THR A 56 11.63 -1.66 -13.52
CA THR A 56 12.29 -2.82 -12.94
C THR A 56 12.97 -2.47 -11.62
N LYS A 57 13.50 -3.49 -10.94
CA LYS A 57 14.20 -3.31 -9.67
C LYS A 57 15.44 -2.42 -9.86
N GLY A 58 15.50 -1.33 -9.10
CA GLY A 58 16.61 -0.38 -9.12
C GLY A 58 16.29 0.90 -9.89
N ASP A 59 15.20 0.90 -10.67
CA ASP A 59 14.73 2.11 -11.34
C ASP A 59 14.20 3.12 -10.33
N LYS A 60 14.41 4.40 -10.63
CA LYS A 60 13.94 5.52 -9.82
C LYS A 60 12.66 6.09 -10.43
N ILE A 61 11.64 6.26 -9.59
CA ILE A 61 10.43 7.02 -9.94
C ILE A 61 10.65 8.48 -9.51
N ILE A 62 10.41 9.44 -10.42
CA ILE A 62 10.58 10.90 -10.20
C ILE A 62 9.21 11.56 -10.06
#